data_AF-A6TPY0-F1
#
_entry.id   AF-A6TPY0-F1
#
_cell.length_a   1.000
_cell.length_b   1.000
_cell.length_c   1.000
_cell.angle_alpha   90.00
_cell.angle_beta   90.00
_cell.angle_gamma   90.00
#
_symmetry.space_group_name_H-M   'P 1'
#
loop_
_entity.id
_entity.type
_entity.pdbx_description
1 polymer ?
#
loop_
_entity_poly.entity_id
_entity_poly.type
_entity_poly.pdbx_seq_one_letter_code
_entity_poly.pdbx_strand_id
1 'polypeptide(L)' 'MVKMESKYYKTWEEYKADNPEIKESLEPMMAPKLQKYEDMLFNFILSLVL' A
#
# COMPACT_ATOMS: atom_id res chain seq x y z
N MET A 1 -9.04 -15.54 -7.83
CA MET A 1 -8.92 -14.12 -7.46
C MET A 1 -8.41 -13.36 -8.67
N VAL A 2 -9.12 -12.31 -9.10
CA VAL A 2 -8.67 -11.44 -10.19
C VAL A 2 -7.50 -10.63 -9.64
N LYS A 3 -6.29 -10.81 -10.18
CA LYS A 3 -5.15 -9.94 -9.86
C LYS A 3 -5.37 -8.60 -10.56
N MET A 4 -5.32 -7.52 -9.80
CA MET A 4 -5.49 -6.16 -10.33
C MET A 4 -4.14 -5.71 -10.89
N GLU A 5 -3.95 -5.84 -12.19
CA GLU A 5 -2.71 -5.41 -12.84
C GLU A 5 -2.72 -3.89 -13.06
N SER A 6 -2.05 -3.17 -12.16
CA SER A 6 -1.89 -1.72 -12.26
C SER A 6 -0.47 -1.34 -11.87
N LYS A 7 0.08 -0.31 -12.53
CA LYS A 7 1.37 0.28 -12.17
C LYS A 7 1.33 0.96 -10.79
N TYR A 8 0.13 1.24 -10.29
CA TYR A 8 -0.11 2.02 -9.07
C TYR A 8 -0.68 1.18 -7.93
N TYR A 9 -0.87 -0.13 -8.15
CA TYR A 9 -1.36 -1.06 -7.13
C TYR A 9 -0.37 -2.21 -7.00
N LYS A 10 0.01 -2.52 -5.76
CA LYS A 10 0.78 -3.72 -5.42
C LYS A 10 0.20 -4.29 -4.15
N THR A 11 0.17 -5.62 -4.03
CA THR A 11 -0.11 -6.23 -2.73
C THR A 11 1.08 -6.07 -1.80
N TRP A 12 0.85 -6.27 -0.51
CA TRP A 12 1.90 -6.20 0.48
C TRP A 12 3.03 -7.23 0.23
N GLU A 13 2.67 -8.41 -0.23
CA GLU A 13 3.58 -9.51 -0.58
C GLU A 13 4.44 -9.14 -1.80
N GLU A 14 3.84 -8.50 -2.80
CA GLU A 14 4.54 -7.99 -3.97
C GLU A 14 5.50 -6.84 -3.59
N TYR A 15 5.08 -5.95 -2.69
CA TYR A 15 5.93 -4.90 -2.15
C TYR A 15 7.12 -5.47 -1.35
N LYS A 16 6.92 -6.49 -0.50
CA LYS A 16 8.00 -7.14 0.25
C LYS A 16 8.99 -7.88 -0.64
N ALA A 17 8.52 -8.52 -1.70
CA ALA A 17 9.39 -9.19 -2.66
C ALA A 17 10.38 -8.21 -3.32
N ASP A 18 9.95 -6.97 -3.55
CA ASP A 18 10.77 -5.91 -4.12
C ASP A 18 11.67 -5.18 -3.09
N ASN A 19 11.42 -5.35 -1.78
CA ASN A 19 12.10 -4.62 -0.69
C ASN A 19 12.59 -5.59 0.41
N PRO A 20 13.58 -6.46 0.13
CA PRO A 20 14.08 -7.46 1.07
C PRO A 20 14.77 -6.88 2.32
N GLU A 21 15.11 -5.59 2.32
CA GLU A 21 15.66 -4.86 3.46
C GLU A 21 14.66 -4.62 4.60
N ILE A 22 13.36 -4.80 4.32
CA ILE A 22 12.31 -4.69 5.32
C ILE A 22 12.44 -5.86 6.30
N LYS A 23 12.89 -5.56 7.52
CA LYS A 23 12.87 -6.53 8.62
C LYS A 23 11.42 -6.88 8.96
N GLU A 24 11.09 -8.18 8.98
CA GLU A 24 9.76 -8.68 9.39
C GLU A 24 9.31 -8.10 10.74
N SER A 25 10.23 -7.82 11.65
CA SER A 25 9.92 -7.21 12.96
C SER A 25 9.27 -5.83 12.86
N LEU A 26 9.43 -5.11 11.74
CA LEU A 26 8.88 -3.78 11.51
C LEU A 26 7.51 -3.83 10.82
N GLU A 27 7.14 -4.96 10.23
CA GLU A 27 5.90 -5.15 9.48
C GLU A 27 4.64 -4.76 10.27
N PRO A 28 4.46 -5.14 11.56
CA PRO A 28 3.27 -4.75 12.33
C PRO A 28 3.11 -3.25 12.54
N MET A 29 4.21 -2.48 12.48
CA MET A 29 4.20 -1.03 12.61
C MET A 29 4.03 -0.32 11.26
N MET A 30 4.62 -0.87 10.20
CA MET A 30 4.62 -0.23 8.88
C MET A 30 3.32 -0.47 8.11
N ALA A 31 2.78 -1.68 8.15
CA ALA A 31 1.55 -2.05 7.43
C ALA A 31 0.36 -1.10 7.74
N PRO A 32 -0.03 -0.87 9.02
CA PRO A 32 -1.14 0.04 9.31
C PRO A 32 -0.84 1.50 8.94
N LYS A 33 0.44 1.89 8.92
CA LYS A 33 0.85 3.24 8.55
C LYS A 33 0.76 3.46 7.05
N LEU A 34 1.13 2.46 6.25
CA LEU A 34 1.01 2.49 4.79
C LEU A 34 -0.45 2.57 4.37
N GLN A 35 -1.31 1.72 4.93
CA GLN A 35 -2.75 1.75 4.68
C GLN A 35 -3.35 3.13 4.96
N LYS A 36 -2.97 3.76 6.09
CA LYS A 36 -3.44 5.10 6.42
C LYS A 36 -3.05 6.16 5.39
N TYR A 37 -1.85 6.06 4.80
CA TYR A 37 -1.43 6.98 3.73
C TYR A 37 -2.21 6.74 2.44
N GLU A 38 -2.48 5.48 2.10
CA GLU A 38 -3.32 5.12 0.94
C GLU A 38 -4.74 5.68 1.11
N ASP A 39 -5.35 5.46 2.27
CA ASP A 39 -6.69 5.97 2.58
C ASP A 39 -6.73 7.51 2.52
N MET A 40 -5.69 8.18 3.02
CA MET A 40 -5.58 9.64 2.99
C MET A 40 -5.47 10.16 1.55
N LEU A 41 -4.63 9.54 0.73
CA LEU A 41 -4.46 9.91 -0.68
C LEU A 41 -5.76 9.68 -1.45
N PHE A 42 -6.41 8.55 -1.22
CA PHE A 42 -7.68 8.22 -1.88
C PHE A 42 -8.77 9.22 -1.52
N ASN A 43 -8.94 9.52 -0.23
CA ASN A 43 -9.89 10.54 0.24
C ASN A 43 -9.57 11.93 -0.31
N PHE A 44 -8.29 12.31 -0.39
CA PHE A 44 -7.87 13.56 -1.00
C PHE A 44 -8.29 13.63 -2.47
N ILE A 45 -8.00 12.59 -3.26
CA ILE A 45 -8.41 12.53 -4.67
C ILE A 45 -9.93 12.64 -4.77
N LEU A 46 -10.68 11.85 -4.00
CA LEU A 46 -12.15 11.90 -4.00
C LEU A 46 -12.68 13.30 -3.69
N SER A 47 -12.07 14.03 -2.74
CA SER A 47 -12.47 15.40 -2.40
C SER A 47 -12.24 16.43 -3.52
N LEU A 48 -11.46 16.11 -4.54
CA LEU A 48 -11.21 16.98 -5.69
C LEU A 48 -12.16 16.70 -6.87
N VAL A 49 -12.72 15.48 -6.96
CA VAL A 49 -13.55 15.05 -8.09
C VAL A 49 -15.04 14.89 -7.75
N LEU A 50 -15.41 14.92 -6.46
CA LEU A 50 -16.79 14.93 -5.96
C LEU A 50 -17.14 16.32 -5.42
#